data_AF-A0A2V9B173-F1
#
_entry.id   AF-A0A2V9B173-F1
#
_cell.length_a   1.000
_cell.length_b   1.000
_cell.length_c   1.000
_cell.angle_alpha   90.00
_cell.angle_beta   90.00
_cell.angle_gamma   90.00
#
_symmetry.space_group_name_H-M   'P 1'
#
loop_
_entity.id
_entity.type
_entity.pdbx_description
1 polymer ?
#
loop_
_entity_poly.entity_id
_entity_poly.type
_entity_poly.pdbx_seq_one_letter_code
_entity_poly.pdbx_strand_id
1 'polypeptide(L)'
;FAVYYRGEAEKEWKLLKDGLEQKFYAWDTTTMPDGAYYLKIAASDAPSNPPATALTSEHESERFEVDNTPPVIEGLQVGPPSGKMSGGRPASFAARDGSTAIQRAQYSLDGG
;
A
#
# COMPACT_ATOMS: atom_id res chain seq x y z
N PHE A 1 12.22 -19.81 4.53
CA PHE A 1 12.07 -18.47 5.15
C PHE A 1 10.69 -18.35 5.77
N ALA A 2 10.60 -17.61 6.87
CA ALA A 2 9.34 -17.11 7.42
C ALA A 2 9.30 -15.59 7.31
N VAL A 3 8.14 -15.04 6.99
CA VAL A 3 7.88 -13.61 6.92
C VAL A 3 6.83 -13.28 7.96
N TYR A 4 7.08 -12.22 8.71
CA TYR A 4 6.20 -11.66 9.72
C TYR A 4 5.92 -10.19 9.40
N TYR A 5 4.81 -9.68 9.91
CA TYR A 5 4.47 -8.26 9.84
C TYR A 5 4.06 -7.74 11.22
N ARG A 6 4.16 -6.42 11.41
CA ARG A 6 3.69 -5.72 12.60
C ARG A 6 3.26 -4.31 12.21
N GLY A 7 2.08 -3.87 12.67
CA GLY A 7 1.67 -2.47 12.53
C GLY A 7 2.42 -1.53 13.48
N GLU A 8 2.55 -0.25 13.15
CA GLU A 8 3.32 0.73 13.94
C GLU A 8 2.84 0.87 15.40
N ALA A 9 1.52 0.74 15.64
CA ALA A 9 0.95 0.76 16.98
C ALA A 9 0.97 -0.61 17.69
N GLU A 10 1.38 -1.67 17.00
CA GLU A 10 1.39 -3.03 17.52
C GLU A 10 2.77 -3.39 18.10
N LYS A 11 2.79 -4.29 19.09
CA LYS A 11 4.03 -4.78 19.69
C LYS A 11 4.44 -6.15 19.15
N GLU A 12 3.45 -6.99 18.89
CA GLU A 12 3.64 -8.39 18.51
C GLU A 12 3.84 -8.56 17.02
N TRP A 13 4.81 -9.38 16.64
CA TRP A 13 5.00 -9.83 15.26
C TRP A 13 3.98 -10.91 14.92
N LYS A 14 3.25 -10.73 13.82
CA LYS A 14 2.27 -11.68 13.31
C LYS A 14 2.86 -12.44 12.13
N LEU A 15 2.67 -13.76 12.12
CA LEU A 15 3.13 -14.58 11.01
C LEU A 15 2.33 -14.22 9.75
N LEU A 16 3.03 -13.83 8.69
CA LEU A 16 2.44 -13.62 7.38
C LEU A 16 2.49 -14.91 6.56
N LYS A 17 3.67 -15.52 6.50
CA LYS A 17 3.91 -16.74 5.73
C LYS A 17 5.12 -17.49 6.27
N ASP A 18 5.02 -18.81 6.35
CA ASP A 18 6.15 -19.69 6.65
C ASP A 18 6.40 -20.68 5.50
N GLY A 19 7.54 -21.36 5.54
CA GLY A 19 7.91 -22.41 4.59
C GLY A 19 8.22 -21.88 3.20
N LEU A 20 8.64 -20.62 3.08
CA LEU A 20 9.02 -20.06 1.78
C LEU A 20 10.37 -20.61 1.32
N GLU A 21 10.39 -21.22 0.14
CA GLU A 21 11.61 -21.66 -0.55
C GLU A 21 12.13 -20.60 -1.53
N GLN A 22 11.21 -19.81 -2.10
CA GLN A 22 11.54 -18.74 -3.03
C GLN A 22 12.02 -17.50 -2.29
N LYS A 23 12.91 -16.72 -2.93
CA LYS A 23 13.42 -15.45 -2.40
C LYS A 23 12.45 -14.28 -2.60
N PHE A 24 11.29 -14.54 -3.19
CA PHE A 24 10.25 -13.55 -3.45
C PHE A 24 8.92 -14.06 -2.89
N TYR A 25 8.16 -13.14 -2.29
CA TYR A 25 6.81 -13.39 -1.81
C TYR A 25 5.97 -12.15 -2.09
N ALA A 26 4.84 -12.33 -2.77
CA ALA A 26 3.86 -11.29 -3.00
C ALA A 26 2.85 -11.28 -1.85
N TRP A 27 2.72 -10.14 -1.20
CA TRP A 27 1.72 -9.92 -0.16
C TRP A 27 0.58 -9.07 -0.74
N ASP A 28 -0.63 -9.60 -0.69
CA ASP A 28 -1.86 -8.85 -0.94
C ASP A 28 -2.24 -8.04 0.30
N THR A 29 -2.06 -6.72 0.22
CA THR A 29 -2.35 -5.78 1.32
C THR A 29 -3.77 -5.22 1.28
N THR A 30 -4.64 -5.63 0.35
CA THR A 30 -5.99 -5.04 0.17
C THR A 30 -6.91 -5.18 1.39
N THR A 31 -6.62 -6.14 2.27
CA THR A 31 -7.37 -6.38 3.51
C THR A 31 -6.73 -5.73 4.74
N MET A 32 -5.55 -5.12 4.57
CA MET A 32 -4.83 -4.47 5.65
C MET A 32 -5.39 -3.06 5.87
N PRO A 33 -5.61 -2.65 7.13
CA PRO A 33 -5.92 -1.26 7.44
C PRO A 33 -4.81 -0.33 6.97
N ASP A 34 -5.20 0.87 6.54
CA ASP A 34 -4.23 1.91 6.18
C ASP A 34 -3.37 2.27 7.39
N GLY A 35 -2.09 2.52 7.12
CA GLY A 35 -1.13 2.90 8.13
C GLY A 35 0.24 2.30 7.88
N ALA A 36 1.09 2.43 8.89
CA ALA A 36 2.48 2.04 8.79
C ALA A 36 2.74 0.65 9.33
N TYR A 37 3.62 -0.05 8.61
CA TYR A 37 3.98 -1.43 8.88
C TYR A 37 5.48 -1.65 8.78
N TYR A 38 5.89 -2.77 9.37
CA TYR A 38 7.23 -3.32 9.30
C TYR A 38 7.12 -4.78 8.90
N LEU A 39 8.12 -5.28 8.16
CA LEU A 39 8.29 -6.69 7.86
C LEU A 39 9.49 -7.24 8.60
N LYS A 40 9.42 -8.51 8.99
CA LYS A 40 10.56 -9.26 9.50
C LYS A 40 10.69 -10.58 8.76
N ILE A 41 11.89 -10.87 8.30
CA ILE A 41 12.21 -12.14 7.63
C ILE A 41 13.09 -12.96 8.55
N ALA A 42 12.69 -14.20 8.82
CA ALA A 42 13.49 -15.19 9.51
C ALA A 42 13.98 -16.28 8.52
N ALA A 43 15.28 -16.53 8.50
CA ALA A 43 15.91 -17.58 7.73
C ALA A 43 16.52 -18.60 8.69
N SER A 44 16.22 -19.88 8.49
CA SER A 44 16.78 -20.97 9.28
C SER A 44 17.45 -22.01 8.40
N ASP A 45 18.54 -22.59 8.89
CA ASP A 45 19.24 -23.71 8.26
C ASP A 45 18.76 -25.09 8.78
N ALA A 46 17.68 -25.13 9.57
CA ALA A 46 17.08 -26.35 10.11
C ALA A 46 16.76 -27.46 9.08
N PRO A 47 16.38 -27.17 7.81
CA PRO A 47 16.19 -28.23 6.82
C PRO A 47 17.46 -29.04 6.53
N SER A 48 18.63 -28.45 6.76
CA SER A 48 19.94 -29.07 6.50
C SER A 48 20.69 -29.44 7.78
N ASN A 49 20.16 -29.12 8.96
CA ASN A 49 20.85 -29.28 10.24
C ASN A 49 19.93 -29.88 11.31
N PRO A 50 20.45 -30.72 12.23
CA PRO A 50 19.67 -31.23 13.35
C PRO A 50 19.07 -30.10 14.21
N PRO A 51 17.89 -30.31 14.82
CA PRO A 51 17.22 -29.28 15.63
C PRO A 51 18.08 -28.67 16.75
N ALA A 52 19.00 -29.46 17.32
CA ALA A 52 19.89 -29.02 18.40
C ALA A 52 20.97 -28.02 17.96
N THR A 53 21.25 -27.92 16.66
CA THR A 53 22.33 -27.10 16.10
C THR A 53 21.85 -26.12 15.02
N ALA A 54 20.56 -26.18 14.66
CA ALA A 54 19.99 -25.27 13.69
C ALA A 54 20.07 -23.81 14.17
N LEU A 55 20.45 -22.93 13.28
CA LEU A 55 20.55 -21.49 13.50
C LEU A 55 19.41 -20.78 12.77
N THR A 56 19.01 -19.65 13.32
CA THR A 56 18.05 -18.73 12.70
C THR A 56 18.62 -17.33 12.73
N SER A 57 18.50 -16.62 11.61
CA SER A 57 18.83 -15.21 11.49
C SER A 57 17.58 -14.42 11.09
N GLU A 58 17.46 -13.21 11.62
CA GLU A 58 16.32 -12.34 11.41
C GLU A 58 16.76 -11.00 10.84
N HIS A 59 15.92 -10.42 9.97
CA HIS A 59 16.12 -9.08 9.43
C HIS A 59 14.79 -8.33 9.37
N GLU A 60 14.76 -7.12 9.92
CA GLU A 60 13.61 -6.23 9.92
C GLU A 60 13.74 -5.19 8.79
N SER A 61 12.62 -4.86 8.14
CA SER A 61 12.57 -3.82 7.13
C SER A 61 12.56 -2.42 7.76
N GLU A 62 12.81 -1.41 6.94
CA GLU A 62 12.38 -0.05 7.25
C GLU A 62 10.85 0.07 7.30
N ARG A 63 10.36 1.19 7.85
CA ARG A 63 8.93 1.53 7.89
C ARG A 63 8.41 1.79 6.48
N PHE A 64 7.26 1.24 6.15
CA PHE A 64 6.53 1.57 4.92
C PHE A 64 5.04 1.76 5.22
N GLU A 65 4.35 2.43 4.30
CA GLU A 65 2.92 2.72 4.41
C GLU A 65 2.12 1.81 3.49
N VAL A 66 1.01 1.31 4.03
CA VAL A 66 -0.08 0.71 3.26
C VAL A 66 -1.18 1.76 3.21
N ASP A 67 -1.58 2.13 1.99
CA ASP A 67 -2.73 3.01 1.74
C ASP A 67 -3.61 2.36 0.67
N ASN A 68 -4.77 1.86 1.12
CA ASN A 68 -5.80 1.26 0.31
C ASN A 68 -7.01 2.19 0.14
N THR A 69 -7.01 3.38 0.74
CA THR A 69 -8.14 4.33 0.65
C THR A 69 -8.02 5.16 -0.62
N PRO A 70 -9.00 5.08 -1.55
CA PRO A 70 -8.97 5.91 -2.75
C PRO A 70 -9.31 7.37 -2.42
N PRO A 71 -8.81 8.33 -3.21
CA PRO A 71 -9.21 9.72 -3.08
C PRO A 71 -10.69 9.90 -3.44
N VAL A 72 -11.34 10.85 -2.77
CA VAL A 72 -12.74 11.22 -2.97
C VAL A 72 -12.84 12.48 -3.83
N ILE A 73 -13.73 12.45 -4.82
CA ILE A 73 -14.08 13.61 -5.64
C ILE A 73 -15.36 14.25 -5.09
N GLU A 74 -15.32 15.56 -4.87
CA GLU A 74 -16.43 16.37 -4.37
C GLU A 74 -16.67 17.60 -5.25
N GLY A 75 -17.91 18.10 -5.24
CA GLY A 75 -18.23 19.41 -5.83
C GLY A 75 -17.97 19.51 -7.33
N LEU A 76 -18.17 18.41 -8.07
CA LEU A 76 -18.07 18.44 -9.53
C LEU A 76 -19.10 19.42 -10.10
N GLN A 77 -18.62 20.43 -10.82
CA GLN A 77 -19.45 21.47 -11.38
C GLN A 77 -18.93 21.95 -12.72
N VAL A 78 -19.84 22.47 -13.53
CA VAL A 78 -19.55 23.10 -14.82
C VAL A 78 -19.87 24.59 -14.71
N GLY A 79 -18.84 25.41 -14.87
CA GLY A 79 -18.95 26.86 -14.83
C GLY A 79 -19.56 27.46 -16.10
N PRO A 80 -19.85 28.77 -16.08
CA PRO A 80 -20.34 29.48 -17.25
C PRO A 80 -19.27 29.53 -18.36
N PRO A 81 -19.67 29.72 -19.63
CA PRO A 81 -18.73 29.97 -20.73
C PRO A 81 -17.76 31.11 -20.38
N SER A 82 -16.47 30.91 -20.66
CA SER A 82 -15.45 31.93 -20.42
C SER A 82 -14.84 32.40 -21.72
N GLY A 83 -14.59 33.70 -21.87
CA GLY A 83 -13.90 34.25 -23.05
C GLY A 83 -12.45 33.78 -23.22
N LYS A 84 -11.92 33.03 -22.24
CA LYS A 84 -10.60 32.38 -22.30
C LYS A 84 -10.64 30.99 -22.94
N MET A 85 -11.82 30.45 -23.24
CA MET A 85 -12.01 29.16 -23.92
C MET A 85 -12.89 29.33 -25.15
N SER A 86 -12.37 29.00 -26.34
CA SER A 86 -13.18 28.93 -27.56
C SER A 86 -14.00 27.64 -27.57
N GLY A 87 -15.31 27.74 -27.30
CA GLY A 87 -16.26 26.65 -27.51
C GLY A 87 -16.42 25.64 -26.37
N GLY A 88 -15.96 25.94 -25.15
CA GLY A 88 -16.06 25.04 -23.99
C GLY A 88 -16.59 25.71 -22.72
N ARG A 89 -16.98 24.89 -21.75
CA ARG A 89 -17.28 25.32 -20.38
C ARG A 89 -16.21 24.77 -19.43
N PRO A 90 -15.72 25.57 -18.47
CA PRO A 90 -14.77 25.07 -17.47
C PRO A 90 -15.47 24.06 -16.54
N ALA A 91 -14.79 22.96 -16.24
CA ALA A 91 -15.21 22.02 -15.20
C ALA A 91 -14.25 22.11 -14.00
N SER A 92 -14.78 21.97 -12.79
CA SER A 92 -13.98 21.97 -11.57
C SER A 92 -14.53 20.97 -10.57
N PHE A 93 -13.65 20.43 -9.73
CA PHE A 93 -13.99 19.61 -8.57
C PHE A 93 -12.91 19.77 -7.51
N ALA A 94 -13.22 19.35 -6.29
CA ALA A 94 -12.23 19.14 -5.24
C ALA A 94 -11.90 17.65 -5.13
N ALA A 95 -10.62 17.32 -4.98
CA ALA A 95 -10.19 15.97 -4.62
C ALA A 95 -9.61 16.01 -3.21
N ARG A 96 -9.95 15.02 -2.39
CA ARG A 96 -9.37 14.82 -1.06
C ARG A 96 -8.90 13.39 -0.91
N ASP A 97 -7.76 13.23 -0.26
CA ASP A 97 -7.21 11.96 0.13
C ASP A 97 -6.83 12.05 1.62
N GLY A 98 -6.93 10.92 2.34
CA GLY A 98 -6.77 10.90 3.79
C GLY A 98 -5.32 10.83 4.24
N SER A 99 -4.48 10.13 3.48
CA SER A 99 -3.14 9.70 3.90
C SER A 99 -2.06 10.03 2.88
N THR A 100 -2.42 10.22 1.61
CA THR A 100 -1.46 10.48 0.54
C THR A 100 -1.79 11.73 -0.28
N ALA A 101 -0.86 12.13 -1.14
CA ALA A 101 -1.06 13.28 -2.02
C ALA A 101 -1.83 12.88 -3.28
N ILE A 102 -2.74 13.74 -3.73
CA ILE A 102 -3.40 13.60 -5.04
C ILE A 102 -2.34 13.73 -6.14
N GLN A 103 -2.10 12.64 -6.88
CA GLN A 103 -1.08 12.62 -7.93
C GLN A 103 -1.59 13.14 -9.29
N ARG A 104 -2.83 12.79 -9.65
CA ARG A 104 -3.40 13.11 -10.97
C ARG A 104 -4.92 13.25 -10.92
N ALA A 105 -5.43 14.18 -11.72
CA ALA A 105 -6.84 14.32 -12.05
C ALA A 105 -7.07 13.91 -13.50
N GLN A 106 -8.17 13.20 -13.78
CA GLN A 106 -8.62 12.83 -15.12
C GLN A 106 -10.11 13.12 -15.25
N TYR A 107 -10.54 13.49 -16.46
CA TYR A 107 -11.96 13.68 -16.79
C TYR A 107 -12.27 13.02 -18.13
N SER A 108 -13.53 12.65 -18.33
CA SER A 108 -14.07 12.15 -19.60
C SER A 108 -15.45 12.74 -19.83
N LEU A 109 -15.83 12.90 -21.09
CA LEU A 109 -17.18 13.28 -21.52
C LEU A 109 -17.78 12.08 -22.23
N ASP A 110 -18.99 11.68 -21.83
CA ASP A 110 -19.76 10.58 -22.41
C ASP A 110 -19.06 9.20 -22.46
N GLY A 111 -18.02 9.01 -21.64
CA GLY A 111 -17.31 7.74 -21.52
C GLY A 111 -16.18 7.53 -22.53
N GLY A 112 -15.94 8.48 -23.45
CA GLY A 112 -14.91 8.43 -24.49
C GLY A 112 -15.48 8.54 -25.90
#